data_AF-A0AA42HBL0-F1
#
_entry.id   AF-A0AA42HBL0-F1
#
_cell.length_a   1.000
_cell.length_b   1.000
_cell.length_c   1.000
_cell.angle_alpha   90.00
_cell.angle_beta   90.00
_cell.angle_gamma   90.00
#
_symmetry.space_group_name_H-M   'P 1'
#
loop_
_entity.id
_entity.type
_entity.pdbx_description
1 polymer ?
#
loop_
_entity_poly.entity_id
_entity_poly.type
_entity_poly.pdbx_seq_one_letter_code
_entity_poly.pdbx_strand_id
1 'polypeptide(L)'
;MTASPSDAPTEEFKLLFSSQTLSDAQSIENNTILIVPSGDRFDDFRFKTRVTVFVRRDADHLRTEFSAMIGFLQSSDDEANGADLIKKVASDKEFGSEDEFPKFFTLLPDLDAYRSLVSDAQVAGAREILMKICDLVALGEFSTQSQTLRDAPNTAVFQFSLTRTAEAFF
;
A
#
# COMPACT_ATOMS: atom_id res chain seq x y z
N MET A 1 -0.46 42.18 -4.64
CA MET A 1 0.01 40.98 -5.36
C MET A 1 0.58 40.04 -4.32
N THR A 2 -0.25 39.15 -3.79
CA THR A 2 0.15 38.11 -2.85
C THR A 2 0.57 36.90 -3.67
N ALA A 3 1.85 36.55 -3.63
CA ALA A 3 2.35 35.35 -4.26
C ALA A 3 1.71 34.13 -3.56
N SER A 4 1.05 33.30 -4.34
CA SER A 4 0.56 31.98 -3.92
C SER A 4 1.73 31.13 -3.41
N PRO A 5 1.51 30.26 -2.40
CA PRO A 5 2.53 29.31 -2.00
C PRO A 5 2.83 28.36 -3.17
N SER A 6 4.12 28.24 -3.44
CA SER A 6 4.82 27.43 -4.45
C SER A 6 4.10 26.14 -4.89
N ASP A 7 3.55 26.13 -6.12
CA ASP A 7 3.31 24.93 -6.95
C ASP A 7 4.65 24.36 -7.46
N ALA A 8 5.57 24.04 -6.55
CA ALA A 8 6.68 23.17 -6.94
C ALA A 8 6.07 21.77 -7.14
N PRO A 9 6.28 21.09 -8.27
CA PRO A 9 5.81 19.72 -8.43
C PRO A 9 6.46 18.89 -7.32
N THR A 10 5.65 18.45 -6.35
CA THR A 10 6.07 17.50 -5.34
C THR A 10 6.47 16.24 -6.09
N GLU A 11 7.75 15.83 -6.01
CA GLU A 11 8.20 14.61 -6.68
C GLU A 11 7.33 13.43 -6.24
N GLU A 12 6.77 12.70 -7.21
CA GLU A 12 5.94 11.53 -6.92
C GLU A 12 6.73 10.48 -6.13
N PHE A 13 6.09 9.84 -5.16
CA PHE A 13 6.71 8.75 -4.42
C PHE A 13 7.16 7.61 -5.35
N LYS A 14 8.40 7.14 -5.15
CA LYS A 14 8.84 5.85 -5.66
C LYS A 14 8.22 4.75 -4.80
N LEU A 15 7.58 3.75 -5.42
CA LEU A 15 7.03 2.60 -4.71
C LEU A 15 7.92 1.38 -4.92
N LEU A 16 8.29 0.73 -3.82
CA LEU A 16 9.10 -0.47 -3.80
C LEU A 16 8.43 -1.58 -2.98
N PHE A 17 8.79 -2.81 -3.31
CA PHE A 17 8.48 -4.00 -2.54
C PHE A 17 9.77 -4.65 -2.05
N SER A 18 9.76 -5.22 -0.85
CA SER A 18 10.87 -6.08 -0.38
C SER A 18 10.35 -7.36 0.26
N SER A 19 11.09 -8.44 0.06
CA SER A 19 10.87 -9.71 0.77
C SER A 19 11.45 -9.70 2.20
N GLN A 20 12.33 -8.74 2.50
CA GLN A 20 12.98 -8.58 3.78
C GLN A 20 12.14 -7.68 4.69
N THR A 21 11.95 -8.11 5.94
CA THR A 21 11.46 -7.22 7.00
C THR A 21 12.54 -6.21 7.32
N LEU A 22 12.35 -4.96 6.91
CA LEU A 22 13.15 -3.85 7.44
C LEU A 22 12.71 -3.53 8.87
N SER A 23 13.66 -3.02 9.65
CA SER A 23 13.43 -2.66 11.06
C SER A 23 12.76 -1.30 11.22
N ASP A 24 12.87 -0.41 10.23
CA ASP A 24 12.31 0.95 10.28
C ASP A 24 12.28 1.67 8.91
N ALA A 25 11.53 2.79 8.85
CA ALA A 25 11.50 3.72 7.73
C ALA A 25 12.79 4.56 7.57
N GLN A 26 13.77 4.48 8.48
CA GLN A 26 15.04 5.22 8.31
C GLN A 26 15.93 4.57 7.26
N SER A 27 15.73 3.27 7.07
CA SER A 27 16.52 2.43 6.17
C SER A 27 16.12 2.57 4.70
N ILE A 28 15.05 3.34 4.37
CA ILE A 28 14.59 3.56 2.99
C ILE A 28 15.05 4.91 2.42
N GLU A 29 15.23 4.97 1.10
CA GLU A 29 15.61 6.19 0.37
C GLU A 29 14.59 7.32 0.58
N ASN A 30 15.01 8.56 0.38
CA ASN A 30 14.10 9.70 0.42
C ASN A 30 13.04 9.57 -0.70
N ASN A 31 11.84 10.12 -0.45
CA ASN A 31 10.71 10.10 -1.37
C ASN A 31 10.28 8.70 -1.82
N THR A 32 10.28 7.76 -0.88
CA THR A 32 10.00 6.34 -1.14
C THR A 32 8.88 5.83 -0.23
N ILE A 33 8.02 4.99 -0.80
CA ILE A 33 7.10 4.10 -0.10
C ILE A 33 7.64 2.68 -0.28
N LEU A 34 7.82 1.95 0.81
CA LEU A 34 8.22 0.56 0.80
C LEU A 34 7.11 -0.30 1.41
N ILE A 35 6.69 -1.33 0.68
CA ILE A 35 5.75 -2.34 1.16
C ILE A 35 6.52 -3.63 1.43
N VAL A 36 6.41 -4.15 2.65
CA VAL A 36 7.01 -5.43 3.04
C VAL A 36 5.99 -6.36 3.70
N PRO A 37 6.13 -7.68 3.57
CA PRO A 37 5.39 -8.63 4.37
C PRO A 37 5.55 -8.35 5.87
N SER A 38 4.45 -8.29 6.63
CA SER A 38 4.49 -8.01 8.09
C SER A 38 5.15 -9.12 8.91
N GLY A 39 5.42 -10.29 8.31
CA GLY A 39 6.09 -11.41 8.97
C GLY A 39 5.25 -12.12 10.03
N ASP A 40 4.02 -11.67 10.29
CA ASP A 40 3.12 -12.33 11.23
C ASP A 40 2.65 -13.68 10.68
N ARG A 41 2.44 -14.64 11.59
CA ARG A 41 1.85 -15.95 11.28
C ARG A 41 0.33 -15.86 11.16
N PHE A 42 -0.19 -14.66 10.85
CA PHE A 42 -1.61 -14.42 10.83
C PHE A 42 -2.20 -15.13 9.61
N ASP A 43 -2.94 -16.20 9.88
CA ASP A 43 -3.51 -17.06 8.86
C ASP A 43 -4.83 -16.46 8.39
N ASP A 44 -4.74 -15.55 7.42
CA ASP A 44 -5.87 -14.91 6.72
C ASP A 44 -6.58 -15.91 5.79
N PHE A 45 -6.95 -17.08 6.34
CA PHE A 45 -7.69 -18.20 5.76
C PHE A 45 -7.07 -18.92 4.54
N ARG A 46 -6.28 -18.23 3.71
CA ARG A 46 -5.54 -18.79 2.56
C ARG A 46 -4.44 -17.86 2.03
N PHE A 47 -4.67 -16.55 2.07
CA PHE A 47 -3.75 -15.56 1.51
C PHE A 47 -3.17 -14.70 2.63
N LYS A 48 -1.85 -14.67 2.81
CA LYS A 48 -1.24 -13.76 3.77
C LYS A 48 -1.31 -12.33 3.22
N THR A 49 -2.29 -11.54 3.65
CA THR A 49 -2.53 -10.22 3.04
C THR A 49 -1.83 -9.08 3.76
N ARG A 50 -1.42 -9.29 5.01
CA ARG A 50 -0.82 -8.24 5.84
C ARG A 50 0.56 -7.82 5.37
N VAL A 51 0.71 -6.51 5.23
CA VAL A 51 1.96 -5.83 4.91
C VAL A 51 2.16 -4.64 5.83
N THR A 52 3.43 -4.29 6.03
CA THR A 52 3.84 -3.04 6.66
C THR A 52 4.27 -2.10 5.56
N VAL A 53 3.75 -0.87 5.61
CA VAL A 53 4.05 0.21 4.67
C VAL A 53 4.91 1.23 5.40
N PHE A 54 6.12 1.44 4.89
CA PHE A 54 7.03 2.48 5.36
C PHE A 54 7.02 3.63 4.35
N VAL A 55 6.88 4.86 4.84
CA VAL A 55 6.90 6.06 4.00
C VAL A 55 7.95 7.03 4.52
N ARG A 56 8.78 7.55 3.60
CA ARG A 56 9.75 8.58 3.89
C ARG A 56 9.72 9.69 2.84
N ARG A 57 9.58 10.93 3.30
CA ARG A 57 9.83 12.15 2.53
C ARG A 57 10.43 13.24 3.42
N ASP A 58 11.69 13.55 3.19
CA ASP A 58 12.46 14.51 3.98
C ASP A 58 11.98 15.95 3.77
N ALA A 59 11.46 16.30 2.59
CA ALA A 59 10.94 17.65 2.29
C ALA A 59 9.85 18.08 3.27
N ASP A 60 8.97 17.15 3.64
CA ASP A 60 7.83 17.39 4.54
C ASP A 60 8.09 16.86 5.96
N HIS A 61 9.32 16.42 6.25
CA HIS A 61 9.69 15.68 7.48
C HIS A 61 8.78 14.47 7.75
N LEU A 62 8.21 13.90 6.69
CA LEU A 62 7.25 12.82 6.76
C LEU A 62 7.98 11.49 6.92
N ARG A 63 7.73 10.83 8.05
CA ARG A 63 8.20 9.49 8.36
C ARG A 63 7.07 8.76 9.07
N THR A 64 6.46 7.80 8.39
CA THR A 64 5.34 7.05 8.94
C THR A 64 5.45 5.58 8.59
N GLU A 65 4.92 4.75 9.47
CA GLU A 65 4.81 3.32 9.32
C GLU A 65 3.37 2.92 9.69
N PHE A 66 2.75 2.10 8.87
CA PHE A 66 1.40 1.59 9.16
C PHE A 66 1.19 0.21 8.53
N SER A 67 0.22 -0.52 9.08
CA SER A 67 -0.21 -1.80 8.51
C SER A 67 -1.27 -1.59 7.44
N ALA A 68 -1.20 -2.42 6.39
CA ALA A 68 -2.22 -2.51 5.36
C ALA A 68 -2.43 -3.98 4.97
N MET A 69 -3.53 -4.23 4.28
CA MET A 69 -3.76 -5.48 3.54
C MET A 69 -3.47 -5.22 2.06
N ILE A 70 -2.86 -6.19 1.40
CA ILE A 70 -2.58 -6.14 -0.04
C ILE A 70 -3.15 -7.36 -0.76
N GLY A 71 -3.66 -7.11 -1.97
CA GLY A 71 -4.03 -8.13 -2.94
C GLY A 71 -3.53 -7.78 -4.34
N PHE A 72 -3.30 -8.80 -5.15
CA PHE A 72 -2.87 -8.66 -6.55
C PHE A 72 -3.96 -9.14 -7.50
N LEU A 73 -4.18 -8.39 -8.58
CA LEU A 73 -5.07 -8.73 -9.69
C LEU A 73 -4.38 -9.81 -10.54
N GLN A 74 -4.56 -11.06 -10.14
CA GLN A 74 -4.08 -12.24 -10.87
C GLN A 74 -5.23 -12.92 -11.61
N SER A 75 -4.87 -13.67 -12.65
CA SER A 75 -5.82 -14.36 -13.53
C SER A 75 -6.32 -15.69 -12.97
N SER A 76 -5.66 -16.26 -11.95
CA SER A 76 -6.02 -17.56 -11.39
C SER A 76 -6.02 -17.59 -9.86
N ASP A 77 -6.99 -18.31 -9.28
CA ASP A 77 -7.23 -18.40 -7.83
C ASP A 77 -6.20 -19.28 -7.08
N ASP A 78 -5.38 -20.03 -7.82
CA ASP A 78 -4.35 -20.93 -7.27
C ASP A 78 -2.95 -20.31 -7.26
N GLU A 79 -2.81 -19.07 -7.74
CA GLU A 79 -1.55 -18.34 -7.68
C GLU A 79 -1.26 -17.76 -6.28
N ALA A 80 0.03 -17.67 -5.95
CA ALA A 80 0.47 -16.98 -4.74
C ALA A 80 0.05 -15.50 -4.81
N ASN A 81 -0.54 -15.01 -3.74
CA ASN A 81 -1.03 -13.63 -3.63
C ASN A 81 -0.58 -13.01 -2.29
N GLY A 82 -0.86 -11.72 -2.09
CA GLY A 82 -0.47 -10.98 -0.91
C GLY A 82 1.05 -11.01 -0.64
N ALA A 83 1.41 -11.12 0.64
CA ALA A 83 2.77 -11.22 1.12
C ALA A 83 3.57 -12.41 0.53
N ASP A 84 2.91 -13.52 0.21
CA ASP A 84 3.59 -14.68 -0.37
C ASP A 84 4.02 -14.41 -1.83
N LEU A 85 3.24 -13.61 -2.59
CA LEU A 85 3.69 -13.13 -3.91
C LEU A 85 4.88 -12.18 -3.79
N ILE A 86 4.83 -11.25 -2.82
CA ILE A 86 5.94 -10.32 -2.56
C ILE A 86 7.23 -11.08 -2.29
N LYS A 87 7.18 -12.08 -1.41
CA LYS A 87 8.34 -12.93 -1.10
C LYS A 87 8.85 -13.70 -2.30
N LYS A 88 7.96 -14.16 -3.18
CA LYS A 88 8.32 -14.93 -4.37
C LYS A 88 8.99 -14.07 -5.44
N VAL A 89 8.46 -12.87 -5.72
CA VAL A 89 8.97 -12.00 -6.78
C VAL A 89 10.23 -11.25 -6.32
N ALA A 90 10.27 -10.82 -5.06
CA ALA A 90 11.42 -10.12 -4.47
C ALA A 90 12.39 -11.06 -3.73
N SER A 91 12.40 -12.37 -3.98
CA SER A 91 13.24 -13.32 -3.23
C SER A 91 14.74 -13.06 -3.40
N ASP A 92 15.14 -12.65 -4.60
CA ASP A 92 16.54 -12.57 -5.01
C ASP A 92 17.04 -11.11 -5.08
N LYS A 93 16.20 -10.15 -4.64
CA LYS A 93 16.48 -8.72 -4.70
C LYS A 93 16.23 -8.08 -3.33
N GLU A 94 17.02 -7.07 -3.01
CA GLU A 94 16.77 -6.25 -1.81
C GLU A 94 15.48 -5.44 -1.96
N PHE A 95 15.24 -4.90 -3.16
CA PHE A 95 14.04 -4.14 -3.53
C PHE A 95 13.57 -4.51 -4.94
N GLY A 96 12.26 -4.68 -5.12
CA GLY A 96 11.60 -4.81 -6.43
C GLY A 96 10.78 -3.56 -6.75
N SER A 97 10.83 -3.11 -8.00
CA SER A 97 10.01 -1.99 -8.50
C SER A 97 8.55 -2.40 -8.65
N GLU A 98 7.61 -1.44 -8.55
CA GLU A 98 6.17 -1.69 -8.73
C GLU A 98 5.83 -2.36 -10.07
N ASP A 99 6.56 -2.04 -11.14
CA ASP A 99 6.35 -2.60 -12.49
C ASP A 99 6.70 -4.09 -12.61
N GLU A 100 7.43 -4.64 -11.64
CA GLU A 100 7.77 -6.07 -11.60
C GLU A 100 6.62 -6.93 -11.06
N PHE A 101 5.59 -6.29 -10.49
CA PHE A 101 4.46 -6.96 -9.87
C PHE A 101 3.22 -6.86 -10.76
N PRO A 102 2.29 -7.83 -10.67
CA PRO A 102 0.94 -7.63 -11.18
C PRO A 102 0.32 -6.37 -10.56
N LYS A 103 -0.69 -5.80 -11.24
CA LYS A 103 -1.48 -4.73 -10.64
C LYS A 103 -2.00 -5.16 -9.27
N PHE A 104 -1.91 -4.28 -8.30
CA PHE A 104 -2.27 -4.58 -6.92
C PHE A 104 -3.26 -3.55 -6.39
N PHE A 105 -3.81 -3.85 -5.23
CA PHE A 105 -4.66 -2.97 -4.46
C PHE A 105 -4.33 -3.14 -2.98
N THR A 106 -4.54 -2.09 -2.22
CA THR A 106 -4.41 -2.14 -0.77
C THR A 106 -5.70 -1.70 -0.08
N LEU A 107 -5.73 -1.95 1.22
CA LEU A 107 -6.79 -1.51 2.10
C LEU A 107 -6.22 -1.39 3.52
N LEU A 108 -6.43 -0.25 4.17
CA LEU A 108 -6.10 -0.12 5.58
C LEU A 108 -7.09 -0.96 6.42
N PRO A 109 -6.65 -1.48 7.60
CA PRO A 109 -7.44 -2.41 8.39
C PRO A 109 -8.74 -1.81 8.93
N ASP A 110 -8.69 -0.55 9.36
CA ASP A 110 -9.80 0.12 10.04
C ASP A 110 -9.71 1.64 9.87
N LEU A 111 -10.76 2.34 10.32
CA LEU A 111 -10.84 3.81 10.24
C LEU A 111 -9.80 4.51 11.12
N ASP A 112 -9.33 3.87 12.19
CA ASP A 112 -8.32 4.45 13.07
C ASP A 112 -6.95 4.48 12.39
N ALA A 113 -6.64 3.49 11.54
CA ALA A 113 -5.46 3.50 10.68
C ALA A 113 -5.51 4.67 9.67
N TYR A 114 -6.67 4.93 9.06
CA TYR A 114 -6.83 6.10 8.18
C TYR A 114 -6.64 7.42 8.95
N ARG A 115 -7.24 7.54 10.13
CA ARG A 115 -7.09 8.73 10.99
C ARG A 115 -5.66 8.96 11.42
N SER A 116 -4.94 7.89 11.76
CA SER A 116 -3.53 7.93 12.14
C SER A 116 -2.67 8.41 10.98
N LEU A 117 -2.86 7.83 9.78
CA LEU A 117 -2.14 8.28 8.58
C LEU A 117 -2.40 9.75 8.24
N VAL A 118 -3.64 10.22 8.37
CA VAL A 118 -3.98 11.64 8.15
C VAL A 118 -3.36 12.54 9.22
N SER A 119 -3.27 12.07 10.47
CA SER A 119 -2.58 12.81 11.54
C SER A 119 -1.09 12.98 11.24
N ASP A 120 -0.45 11.93 10.72
CA ASP A 120 1.00 11.89 10.49
C ASP A 120 1.40 12.58 9.18
N ALA A 121 0.66 12.35 8.10
CA ALA A 121 0.97 12.82 6.76
C ALA A 121 0.17 14.06 6.32
N GLN A 122 -0.75 14.55 7.17
CA GLN A 122 -1.77 15.53 6.81
C GLN A 122 -2.67 15.03 5.66
N VAL A 123 -3.75 15.76 5.36
CA VAL A 123 -4.75 15.32 4.38
C VAL A 123 -4.13 15.14 2.98
N ALA A 124 -3.29 16.06 2.53
CA ALA A 124 -2.68 16.01 1.21
C ALA A 124 -1.68 14.85 1.08
N GLY A 125 -0.78 14.68 2.06
CA GLY A 125 0.20 13.60 2.05
C GLY A 125 -0.43 12.23 2.21
N ALA A 126 -1.43 12.09 3.09
CA ALA A 126 -2.18 10.84 3.24
C ALA A 126 -2.88 10.45 1.93
N ARG A 127 -3.52 11.41 1.24
CA ARG A 127 -4.12 11.16 -0.07
C ARG A 127 -3.10 10.67 -1.07
N GLU A 128 -1.94 11.32 -1.17
CA GLU A 128 -0.90 10.94 -2.11
C GLU A 128 -0.38 9.52 -1.85
N ILE A 129 -0.12 9.19 -0.57
CA ILE A 129 0.32 7.85 -0.16
C ILE A 129 -0.73 6.82 -0.53
N LEU A 130 -1.99 7.01 -0.11
CA LEU A 130 -3.09 6.08 -0.35
C LEU A 130 -3.33 5.84 -1.84
N MET A 131 -3.25 6.90 -2.66
CA MET A 131 -3.34 6.80 -4.10
C MET A 131 -2.17 6.02 -4.70
N LYS A 132 -0.94 6.25 -4.23
CA LYS A 132 0.25 5.54 -4.72
C LYS A 132 0.23 4.06 -4.36
N ILE A 133 -0.29 3.69 -3.19
CA ILE A 133 -0.44 2.28 -2.78
C ILE A 133 -1.74 1.63 -3.29
N CYS A 134 -2.48 2.28 -4.19
CA CYS A 134 -3.73 1.76 -4.75
C CYS A 134 -4.77 1.35 -3.69
N ASP A 135 -4.94 2.16 -2.65
CA ASP A 135 -5.93 1.91 -1.59
C ASP A 135 -7.36 1.99 -2.13
N LEU A 136 -8.18 0.96 -1.90
CA LEU A 136 -9.51 0.88 -2.52
C LEU A 136 -10.49 1.95 -2.03
N VAL A 137 -10.40 2.41 -0.79
CA VAL A 137 -11.25 3.49 -0.25
C VAL A 137 -10.85 4.81 -0.90
N ALA A 138 -9.55 5.10 -0.95
CA ALA A 138 -9.04 6.30 -1.61
C ALA A 138 -9.31 6.31 -3.13
N LEU A 139 -9.17 5.15 -3.80
CA LEU A 139 -9.54 5.01 -5.21
C LEU A 139 -11.04 5.24 -5.42
N GLY A 140 -11.89 4.74 -4.51
CA GLY A 140 -13.33 4.99 -4.52
C GLY A 140 -13.68 6.48 -4.45
N GLU A 141 -12.94 7.26 -3.67
CA GLU A 141 -13.19 8.70 -3.51
C GLU A 141 -12.57 9.54 -4.64
N PHE A 142 -11.33 9.25 -5.03
CA PHE A 142 -10.52 10.14 -5.87
C PHE A 142 -10.28 9.63 -7.29
N SER A 143 -10.58 8.36 -7.59
CA SER A 143 -10.38 7.73 -8.90
C SER A 143 -11.44 6.66 -9.19
N THR A 144 -12.71 7.07 -9.18
CA THR A 144 -13.90 6.21 -9.35
C THR A 144 -13.90 5.37 -10.63
N GLN A 145 -13.13 5.78 -11.64
CA GLN A 145 -12.98 5.05 -12.91
C GLN A 145 -11.78 4.10 -12.94
N SER A 146 -11.07 3.94 -11.83
CA SER A 146 -9.94 3.02 -11.71
C SER A 146 -10.36 1.60 -12.09
N GLN A 147 -9.58 0.97 -12.96
CA GLN A 147 -9.76 -0.44 -13.28
C GLN A 147 -9.53 -1.32 -12.05
N THR A 148 -8.54 -0.97 -11.22
CA THR A 148 -8.24 -1.68 -9.97
C THR A 148 -9.44 -1.71 -9.04
N LEU A 149 -10.17 -0.58 -8.92
CA LEU A 149 -11.38 -0.50 -8.10
C LEU A 149 -12.49 -1.44 -8.60
N ARG A 150 -12.63 -1.60 -9.92
CA ARG A 150 -13.63 -2.50 -10.52
C ARG A 150 -13.25 -3.97 -10.43
N ASP A 151 -11.96 -4.27 -10.58
CA ASP A 151 -11.49 -5.65 -10.73
C ASP A 151 -11.18 -6.29 -9.38
N ALA A 152 -10.73 -5.52 -8.37
CA ALA A 152 -10.36 -6.05 -7.05
C ALA A 152 -11.48 -6.86 -6.36
N PRO A 153 -12.77 -6.43 -6.35
CA PRO A 153 -13.86 -7.20 -5.72
C PRO A 153 -14.11 -8.58 -6.34
N ASN A 154 -13.63 -8.81 -7.57
CA ASN A 154 -13.78 -10.09 -8.27
C ASN A 154 -12.65 -11.08 -7.97
N THR A 155 -11.65 -10.68 -7.18
CA THR A 155 -10.51 -11.55 -6.84
C THR A 155 -10.80 -12.43 -5.63
N ALA A 156 -10.28 -13.66 -5.64
CA ALA A 156 -10.36 -14.55 -4.49
C ALA A 156 -9.73 -13.94 -3.22
N VAL A 157 -8.58 -13.27 -3.33
CA VAL A 157 -7.92 -12.63 -2.18
C VAL A 157 -8.80 -11.56 -1.54
N PHE A 158 -9.54 -10.77 -2.34
CA PHE A 158 -10.49 -9.80 -1.81
C PHE A 158 -11.67 -10.48 -1.10
N GLN A 159 -12.30 -11.44 -1.79
CA GLN A 159 -13.50 -12.11 -1.30
C GLN A 159 -13.26 -12.97 -0.05
N PHE A 160 -12.09 -13.60 0.07
CA PHE A 160 -11.79 -14.49 1.19
C PHE A 160 -11.08 -13.80 2.35
N SER A 161 -10.21 -12.82 2.08
CA SER A 161 -9.32 -12.25 3.11
C SER A 161 -9.63 -10.80 3.45
N LEU A 162 -9.94 -9.91 2.49
CA LEU A 162 -10.14 -8.48 2.79
C LEU A 162 -11.54 -8.17 3.32
N THR A 163 -12.61 -8.77 2.76
CA THR A 163 -14.01 -8.49 3.16
C THR A 163 -14.36 -8.93 4.59
N ARG A 164 -13.52 -9.72 5.25
CA ARG A 164 -13.76 -10.16 6.64
C ARG A 164 -12.93 -9.42 7.67
N THR A 165 -11.91 -8.70 7.21
CA THR A 165 -10.84 -8.18 8.06
C THR A 165 -10.78 -6.67 8.02
N ALA A 166 -11.22 -6.07 6.91
CA ALA A 166 -11.27 -4.63 6.76
C ALA A 166 -12.66 -4.11 7.15
N GLU A 167 -12.78 -3.60 8.37
CA GLU A 167 -14.01 -2.88 8.78
C GLU A 167 -14.22 -1.62 7.94
N ALA A 168 -13.12 -1.00 7.49
CA ALA A 168 -13.16 0.26 6.75
C ALA A 168 -13.81 0.18 5.35
N PHE A 169 -14.05 -1.01 4.81
CA PHE A 169 -14.70 -1.18 3.51
C PHE A 169 -16.24 -1.22 3.57
N PHE A 170 -16.81 -1.45 4.76
CA PHE A 170 -18.26 -1.55 4.99
C PHE A 170 -18.81 -0.34 5.73
#